data_AF-A0A7D9HZK8-F1
#
_entry.id   AF-A0A7D9HZK8-F1
#
_cell.length_a   1.000
_cell.length_b   1.000
_cell.length_c   1.000
_cell.angle_alpha   90.00
_cell.angle_beta   90.00
_cell.angle_gamma   90.00
#
_symmetry.space_group_name_H-M   'P 1'
#
loop_
_entity.id
_entity.type
_entity.pdbx_description
1 polymer ?
#
loop_
_entity_poly.entity_id
_entity_poly.type
_entity_poly.pdbx_seq_one_letter_code
_entity_poly.pdbx_strand_id
1 'polypeptide(L)'
;MHDIRRIIHIGVPCIIEEYFQEAGRCGRDGLLEHLPQYTTNNSSSFNISPPMKELIVAVADKCKREIILNYFGYKLAKRIKPEHTCCDFRQQKCSCDDCVLSSAAEMLENANSSVLDPSINILI
;
A
#
# COMPACT_ATOMS: atom_id res chain seq x y z
N MET A 1 21.31 -7.73 -10.95
CA MET A 1 20.59 -6.70 -10.19
C MET A 1 19.64 -7.44 -9.27
N HIS A 2 19.86 -7.30 -7.96
CA HIS A 2 19.30 -8.12 -6.89
C HIS A 2 17.81 -7.81 -6.65
N ASP A 3 17.11 -8.74 -5.99
CA ASP A 3 15.68 -8.65 -5.69
C ASP A 3 15.33 -7.35 -4.95
N ILE A 4 14.53 -6.50 -5.59
CA ILE A 4 14.07 -5.22 -5.05
C ILE A 4 12.88 -5.49 -4.15
N ARG A 5 13.01 -5.17 -2.86
CA ARG A 5 11.99 -5.46 -1.81
C ARG A 5 10.93 -4.38 -1.59
N ARG A 6 11.24 -3.15 -2.00
CA ARG A 6 10.38 -2.00 -1.76
C ARG A 6 10.66 -0.92 -2.79
N ILE A 7 9.60 -0.32 -3.30
CA ILE A 7 9.65 0.87 -4.15
C ILE A 7 8.86 1.96 -3.44
N ILE A 8 9.45 3.13 -3.26
CA ILE A 8 8.79 4.28 -2.64
C ILE A 8 8.73 5.37 -3.69
N HIS A 9 7.52 5.79 -4.06
CA HIS A 9 7.34 6.93 -4.95
C HIS A 9 7.37 8.22 -4.13
N ILE A 10 8.42 9.02 -4.32
CA ILE A 10 8.52 10.38 -3.78
C ILE A 10 7.84 11.30 -4.79
N GLY A 11 6.56 11.57 -4.56
CA GLY A 11 5.67 12.21 -5.54
C GLY A 11 4.81 11.20 -6.30
N VAL A 12 3.85 11.72 -7.06
CA VAL A 12 2.86 10.90 -7.77
C VAL A 12 3.19 10.86 -9.26
N PRO A 13 3.31 9.67 -9.88
CA PRO A 13 3.40 9.55 -11.34
C PRO A 13 2.25 10.24 -12.06
N CYS A 14 2.47 10.69 -13.30
CA CYS A 14 1.46 11.45 -14.05
C CYS A 14 0.44 10.53 -14.75
N ILE A 15 0.87 9.32 -15.12
CA ILE A 15 0.05 8.31 -15.81
C ILE A 15 0.17 6.92 -15.16
N ILE A 16 -0.84 6.07 -15.37
CA ILE A 16 -0.90 4.72 -14.77
C ILE A 16 0.21 3.82 -15.32
N GLU A 17 0.61 4.00 -16.57
CA GLU A 17 1.64 3.18 -17.22
C GLU A 17 3.01 3.35 -16.56
N GLU A 18 3.38 4.59 -16.25
CA GLU A 18 4.62 4.90 -15.51
C GLU A 18 4.58 4.24 -14.14
N TYR A 19 3.48 4.45 -13.41
CA TYR A 19 3.27 3.79 -12.12
C TYR A 19 3.39 2.26 -12.21
N PHE A 20 2.77 1.65 -13.22
CA PHE A 20 2.78 0.20 -13.40
C PHE A 20 4.19 -0.33 -13.73
N GLN A 21 4.92 0.36 -14.62
CA GLN A 21 6.28 -0.03 -14.98
C GLN A 21 7.28 0.15 -13.83
N GLU A 22 7.11 1.21 -13.03
CA GLU A 22 7.94 1.48 -11.86
C GLU A 22 7.65 0.47 -10.75
N ALA A 23 6.39 0.35 -10.31
CA ALA A 23 5.97 -0.58 -9.27
C ALA A 23 6.28 -2.06 -9.64
N GLY A 24 6.16 -2.41 -10.92
CA GLY A 24 6.43 -3.77 -11.43
C GLY A 24 7.90 -4.20 -11.41
N ARG A 25 8.83 -3.37 -10.93
CA ARG A 25 10.25 -3.74 -10.74
C ARG A 25 10.50 -4.53 -9.46
N CYS A 26 9.59 -4.44 -8.48
CA CYS A 26 9.62 -5.14 -7.20
C CYS A 26 9.22 -6.63 -7.35
N GLY A 27 9.64 -7.50 -6.42
CA GLY A 27 9.01 -8.80 -6.18
C GLY A 27 9.16 -9.85 -7.28
N ARG A 28 10.27 -9.83 -8.02
CA ARG A 28 10.53 -10.81 -9.11
C ARG A 28 10.90 -12.21 -8.61
N ASP A 29 11.26 -12.35 -7.34
CA ASP A 29 11.63 -13.62 -6.70
C ASP A 29 10.43 -14.38 -6.13
N GLY A 30 9.23 -13.80 -6.20
CA GLY A 30 7.99 -14.44 -5.75
C GLY A 30 7.81 -14.47 -4.23
N LEU A 31 8.70 -13.82 -3.46
CA LEU A 31 8.46 -13.59 -2.05
C LEU A 31 7.45 -12.44 -1.87
N LEU A 32 6.64 -12.52 -0.81
CA LEU A 32 5.67 -11.46 -0.51
C LEU A 32 6.40 -10.20 -0.11
N GLU A 33 6.07 -9.10 -0.78
CA GLU A 33 6.70 -7.80 -0.56
C GLU A 33 5.67 -6.75 -0.20
N HIS A 34 6.13 -5.77 0.59
CA HIS A 34 5.31 -4.62 0.93
C HIS A 34 5.09 -3.77 -0.32
N LEU A 35 3.82 -3.49 -0.59
CA LEU A 35 3.40 -2.63 -1.70
C LEU A 35 4.10 -1.27 -1.66
N PRO A 36 4.24 -0.61 -2.83
CA PRO A 36 4.75 0.73 -2.89
C PRO A 36 3.94 1.68 -2.03
N GLN A 37 4.62 2.33 -1.08
CA GLN A 37 4.06 3.38 -0.25
C GLN A 37 4.37 4.72 -0.91
N TYR A 38 3.37 5.60 -0.98
CA TYR A 38 3.54 6.96 -1.45
C TYR A 38 3.73 7.87 -0.25
N THR A 39 4.77 8.70 -0.26
CA THR A 39 4.87 9.86 0.63
C THR A 39 4.44 11.06 -0.20
N THR A 40 3.21 11.52 -0.01
CA THR A 40 2.73 12.76 -0.64
C THR A 40 3.28 13.95 0.14
N ASN A 41 4.39 14.51 -0.30
CA ASN A 41 4.72 15.89 0.01
C ASN A 41 3.85 16.76 -0.89
N ASN A 42 2.74 17.29 -0.34
CA ASN A 42 1.80 18.23 -0.97
C ASN A 42 2.45 19.05 -2.09
N SER A 43 2.29 18.60 -3.34
CA SER A 43 2.82 19.28 -4.51
C SER A 43 1.75 19.28 -5.59
N SER A 44 0.77 20.16 -5.37
CA SER A 44 0.14 21.02 -6.38
C SER A 44 0.38 20.68 -7.86
N SER A 45 -0.71 20.37 -8.57
CA SER A 45 -0.97 20.85 -9.95
C SER A 45 -0.03 20.39 -11.06
N PHE A 46 0.30 19.10 -11.15
CA PHE A 46 0.84 18.53 -12.39
C PHE A 46 -0.29 17.91 -13.24
N ASN A 47 -0.11 17.84 -14.56
CA ASN A 47 -1.06 17.29 -15.53
C ASN A 47 -1.27 15.78 -15.35
N ILE A 48 -1.79 15.37 -14.19
CA ILE A 48 -2.08 13.99 -13.85
C ILE A 48 -3.29 13.56 -14.68
N SER A 49 -3.13 12.44 -15.37
CA SER A 49 -4.19 11.84 -16.17
C SER A 49 -5.40 11.48 -15.29
N PRO A 50 -6.64 11.58 -15.82
CA PRO A 50 -7.84 11.19 -15.07
C PRO A 50 -7.78 9.78 -14.45
N PRO A 51 -7.28 8.75 -15.15
CA PRO A 51 -7.13 7.41 -14.57
C PRO A 51 -6.19 7.38 -13.37
N MET A 52 -5.09 8.13 -13.43
CA MET A 52 -4.14 8.20 -12.32
C MET A 52 -4.74 8.93 -11.11
N LYS A 53 -5.56 9.97 -11.33
CA LYS A 53 -6.35 10.60 -10.26
C LYS A 53 -7.31 9.62 -9.60
N GLU A 54 -7.99 8.80 -10.39
CA GLU A 54 -8.86 7.75 -9.84
C GLU A 54 -8.03 6.78 -9.01
N LEU A 55 -6.88 6.31 -9.49
CA LEU A 55 -6.02 5.40 -8.72
C LEU A 55 -5.61 6.02 -7.37
N ILE A 56 -5.20 7.29 -7.33
CA ILE A 56 -4.78 8.01 -6.11
C ILE A 56 -5.95 8.16 -5.12
N VAL A 57 -7.10 8.64 -5.61
CA VAL A 57 -8.28 8.90 -4.76
C VAL A 57 -8.85 7.58 -4.25
N ALA A 58 -8.92 6.58 -5.11
CA ALA A 58 -9.53 5.29 -4.79
C ALA A 58 -8.62 4.37 -3.96
N VAL A 59 -7.38 4.78 -3.64
CA VAL A 59 -6.53 4.02 -2.69
C VAL A 59 -7.22 3.86 -1.33
N ALA A 60 -8.11 4.78 -0.95
CA ALA A 60 -8.80 4.74 0.33
C ALA A 60 -9.95 3.71 0.38
N ASP A 61 -10.65 3.44 -0.72
CA ASP A 61 -11.94 2.73 -0.71
C ASP A 61 -12.10 1.62 -1.77
N LYS A 62 -11.12 1.41 -2.64
CA LYS A 62 -11.12 0.36 -3.66
C LYS A 62 -9.80 -0.40 -3.74
N CYS A 63 -9.84 -1.55 -4.42
CA CYS A 63 -8.65 -2.37 -4.62
C CYS A 63 -7.79 -1.81 -5.75
N LYS A 64 -6.54 -1.41 -5.44
CA LYS A 64 -5.56 -0.90 -6.42
C LYS A 64 -5.37 -1.84 -7.62
N ARG A 65 -5.27 -3.15 -7.36
CA ARG A 65 -5.09 -4.18 -8.40
C ARG A 65 -6.26 -4.21 -9.39
N GLU A 66 -7.47 -4.01 -8.90
CA GLU A 66 -8.68 -4.01 -9.72
C GLU A 66 -8.71 -2.81 -10.66
N ILE A 67 -8.37 -1.61 -10.16
CA ILE A 67 -8.30 -0.38 -10.96
C ILE A 67 -7.25 -0.52 -12.07
N ILE A 68 -6.04 -0.97 -11.72
CA ILE A 68 -4.94 -1.13 -12.68
C ILE A 68 -5.30 -2.15 -13.75
N LEU A 69 -5.86 -3.32 -13.39
CA LEU A 69 -6.24 -4.33 -14.36
C LEU A 69 -7.35 -3.85 -15.29
N ASN A 70 -8.38 -3.19 -14.73
CA ASN A 70 -9.47 -2.64 -15.51
C ASN A 70 -8.98 -1.58 -16.51
N TYR A 71 -8.00 -0.75 -16.11
CA TYR A 71 -7.36 0.23 -17.00
C TYR A 71 -6.75 -0.42 -18.24
N PHE A 72 -6.05 -1.55 -18.08
CA PHE A 72 -5.47 -2.30 -19.19
C PHE A 72 -6.46 -3.24 -19.91
N GLY A 73 -7.76 -3.19 -19.59
CA GLY A 73 -8.78 -4.03 -20.19
C GLY A 73 -8.79 -5.49 -19.69
N TYR A 74 -8.09 -5.79 -18.61
CA TYR A 74 -8.08 -7.12 -17.99
C TYR A 74 -9.15 -7.22 -16.90
N LYS A 75 -9.72 -8.42 -16.75
CA LYS A 75 -10.62 -8.74 -15.64
C LYS A 75 -9.80 -9.27 -14.46
N LEU A 76 -10.23 -8.92 -13.24
CA LEU A 76 -9.63 -9.48 -12.04
C LEU A 76 -9.82 -11.01 -12.03
N ALA A 77 -8.72 -11.75 -12.00
CA ALA A 77 -8.75 -13.20 -11.78
C ALA A 77 -9.37 -13.53 -10.41
N LYS A 78 -9.71 -14.80 -10.18
CA LYS A 78 -10.21 -15.23 -8.88
C LYS A 78 -9.25 -14.79 -7.77
N ARG A 79 -9.82 -14.16 -6.73
CA ARG A 79 -9.03 -13.67 -5.60
C ARG A 79 -8.36 -14.84 -4.91
N ILE A 80 -7.09 -14.66 -4.59
CA ILE A 80 -6.29 -15.63 -3.84
C ILE A 80 -6.45 -15.28 -2.36
N LYS A 81 -6.76 -16.29 -1.53
CA LYS A 81 -6.75 -16.15 -0.09
C LYS A 81 -5.32 -16.37 0.45
N PRO A 82 -4.92 -15.66 1.51
CA PRO A 82 -5.69 -14.66 2.24
C PRO A 82 -5.71 -13.29 1.53
N GLU A 83 -6.85 -12.57 1.59
CA GLU A 83 -7.05 -11.32 0.84
C GLU A 83 -6.12 -10.17 1.29
N HIS A 84 -5.60 -10.22 2.52
CA HIS A 84 -4.70 -9.19 3.07
C HIS A 84 -3.38 -9.06 2.30
N THR A 85 -3.00 -10.07 1.52
CA THR A 85 -1.80 -10.04 0.66
C THR A 85 -1.98 -9.18 -0.59
N CYS A 86 -3.18 -8.70 -0.87
CA CYS A 86 -3.49 -8.01 -2.12
C CYS A 86 -3.12 -6.52 -2.10
N CYS A 87 -3.61 -5.78 -1.10
CA CYS A 87 -3.34 -4.36 -0.88
C CYS A 87 -3.90 -3.89 0.46
N ASP A 88 -3.48 -2.69 0.90
CA ASP A 88 -3.91 -2.07 2.18
C ASP A 88 -5.43 -2.09 2.37
N PHE A 89 -6.20 -1.71 1.33
CA PHE A 89 -7.67 -1.79 1.37
C PHE A 89 -8.22 -3.19 1.64
N ARG A 90 -7.61 -4.24 1.08
CA ARG A 90 -8.02 -5.63 1.30
C ARG A 90 -7.50 -6.16 2.63
N GLN A 91 -6.34 -5.69 3.09
CA GLN A 91 -5.82 -5.97 4.42
C GLN A 91 -6.76 -5.44 5.50
N GLN A 92 -7.23 -4.18 5.39
CA GLN A 92 -8.19 -3.59 6.32
C GLN A 92 -9.53 -4.35 6.37
N LYS A 93 -9.94 -4.97 5.25
CA LYS A 93 -11.18 -5.76 5.16
C LYS A 93 -10.98 -7.24 5.39
N CYS A 94 -9.77 -7.70 5.70
CA CYS A 94 -9.48 -9.12 5.87
C CYS A 94 -9.84 -9.57 7.28
N SER A 95 -10.42 -10.76 7.39
CA SER A 95 -10.85 -11.36 8.65
C SER A 95 -10.24 -12.76 8.86
N CYS A 96 -9.03 -13.00 8.35
CA CYS A 96 -8.33 -14.27 8.58
C CYS A 96 -7.66 -14.30 9.95
N ASP A 97 -7.33 -15.51 10.42
CA ASP A 97 -6.73 -15.73 11.75
C ASP A 97 -5.48 -14.87 11.97
N ASP A 98 -4.59 -14.77 10.97
CA ASP A 98 -3.39 -13.93 11.03
C ASP A 98 -3.72 -12.45 11.29
N CYS A 99 -4.72 -11.89 10.59
CA CYS A 99 -5.11 -10.50 10.78
C CYS A 99 -5.75 -10.26 12.14
N VAL A 100 -6.58 -11.20 12.61
CA VAL A 100 -7.21 -11.10 13.94
C VAL A 100 -6.15 -11.15 15.04
N LEU A 101 -5.16 -12.05 14.91
CA LEU A 101 -4.03 -12.15 15.84
C LEU A 101 -3.18 -10.87 15.84
N SER A 102 -2.85 -10.33 14.66
CA SER A 102 -2.09 -9.08 14.56
C SER A 102 -2.84 -7.91 15.21
N SER A 103 -4.13 -7.74 14.92
CA SER A 103 -4.93 -6.66 15.54
C SER A 103 -5.03 -6.81 17.06
N ALA A 104 -5.17 -8.03 17.58
CA ALA A 104 -5.19 -8.27 19.02
C ALA A 104 -3.83 -7.96 19.69
N ALA A 105 -2.72 -8.32 19.03
CA ALA A 105 -1.38 -7.99 19.50
C ALA A 105 -1.14 -6.47 19.55
N GLU A 106 -1.52 -5.74 18.50
CA GLU A 106 -1.44 -4.27 18.46
C GLU A 106 -2.25 -3.61 19.59
N MET A 107 -3.45 -4.12 19.89
CA MET A 107 -4.27 -3.61 21.00
C MET A 107 -3.59 -3.81 22.37
N LEU A 108 -2.88 -4.92 22.58
CA LEU A 108 -2.15 -5.19 23.81
C LEU A 108 -0.91 -4.28 23.95
N GLU A 109 -0.18 -4.06 22.86
CA GLU A 109 0.98 -3.16 22.83
C GLU A 109 0.58 -1.69 23.09
N ASN A 110 -0.53 -1.25 22.51
CA ASN A 110 -1.08 0.09 22.72
C ASN A 110 -1.56 0.31 24.17
N ALA A 111 -2.11 -0.73 24.81
CA ALA A 111 -2.45 -0.67 26.23
C ALA A 111 -1.20 -0.49 27.12
N ASN A 112 -0.11 -1.19 26.80
CA ASN A 112 1.15 -1.12 27.56
C ASN A 112 1.95 0.18 27.33
N SER A 113 1.81 0.84 26.18
CA SER A 113 2.54 2.08 25.85
C SER A 113 1.94 3.34 26.48
N SER A 114 0.73 3.27 27.04
CA SER A 114 0.14 4.34 27.85
C SER A 114 0.78 4.51 29.25
N VAL A 115 1.82 3.73 29.57
CA VAL A 115 2.47 3.70 30.91
C VAL A 115 3.92 4.26 30.88
N LEU A 116 4.45 4.73 29.75
CA LEU A 116 5.84 5.21 29.66
C LEU A 116 5.98 6.75 29.79
N ASP A 117 6.32 7.15 31.02
CA ASP A 117 6.98 8.37 31.54
C ASP A 117 7.15 9.62 30.63
N PRO A 118 6.60 10.80 31.01
CA PRO A 118 6.75 12.07 30.28
C PRO A 118 8.15 12.72 30.33
N SER A 119 9.23 11.98 30.66
CA SER A 119 10.56 12.56 30.91
C SER A 119 11.65 12.16 29.90
N ILE A 120 11.34 12.03 28.60
CA ILE A 120 12.37 11.84 27.56
C ILE A 120 12.37 13.02 26.59
N ASN A 121 13.33 13.92 26.85
CA ASN A 121 13.64 15.09 26.04
C ASN A 121 14.50 14.63 24.84
N ILE A 122 13.93 14.56 23.63
CA ILE A 122 14.72 14.35 22.41
C ILE A 122 14.99 15.73 21.80
N LEU A 123 16.23 16.18 21.98
CA LEU A 123 16.81 17.32 21.28
C LEU A 123 17.13 16.89 19.84
N ILE A 124 16.44 17.47 18.85
CA ILE A 124 16.93 17.66 17.47
C ILE A 124 16.49 19.06 17.04
#